data_AF-A0A7C2D7W8-F1
#
_entry.id   AF-A0A7C2D7W8-F1
#
_cell.length_a   1.000
_cell.length_b   1.000
_cell.length_c   1.000
_cell.angle_alpha   90.00
_cell.angle_beta   90.00
_cell.angle_gamma   90.00
#
_symmetry.space_group_name_H-M   'P 1'
#
loop_
_entity.id
_entity.type
_entity.pdbx_description
1 polymer ?
#
loop_
_entity_poly.entity_id
_entity_poly.type
_entity_poly.pdbx_seq_one_letter_code
_entity_poly.pdbx_strand_id
1 'polypeptide(L)' 'MAALRRRAGEGTLTVEVVPPLAGVAEAARILGWDKRRVSTYVRRGAFPEPVAVLASGRVWRREDVEAFAATRRRRRASR' A
#
# COMPACT_ATOMS: atom_id res chain seq x y z
N MET A 1 22.41 5.13 -7.66
CA MET A 1 22.80 4.21 -8.76
C MET A 1 24.30 4.24 -9.08
N ALA A 2 24.95 5.40 -9.25
CA ALA A 2 26.39 5.47 -9.60
C ALA A 2 27.34 4.79 -8.59
N ALA A 3 27.05 4.90 -7.29
CA ALA A 3 27.84 4.23 -6.25
C ALA A 3 27.72 2.70 -6.27
N LEU A 4 26.54 2.17 -6.62
CA LEU A 4 26.29 0.73 -6.74
C LEU A 4 27.05 0.15 -7.94
N ARG A 5 27.07 0.86 -9.07
CA ARG A 5 27.80 0.47 -10.29
C ARG A 5 29.31 0.32 -10.04
N ARG A 6 29.92 1.24 -9.30
CA ARG A 6 31.36 1.15 -8.96
C ARG A 6 31.71 -0.04 -8.08
N ARG A 7 30.75 -0.54 -7.29
CA ARG A 7 30.97 -1.60 -6.29
C ARG A 7 30.73 -3.00 -6.85
N ALA A 8 29.92 -3.11 -7.91
CA ALA A 8 29.65 -4.37 -8.59
C ALA A 8 30.81 -4.84 -9.50
N GLY A 9 31.65 -3.92 -10.00
CA GLY A 9 32.70 -4.29 -10.97
C GLY A 9 32.09 -4.94 -12.22
N GLU A 10 32.62 -6.09 -12.63
CA GLU A 10 32.05 -6.96 -13.70
C GLU A 10 30.99 -7.96 -13.18
N GLY A 11 30.70 -7.95 -11.88
CA GLY A 11 29.73 -8.87 -11.26
C GLY A 11 28.27 -8.48 -11.49
N THR A 12 27.37 -9.46 -11.40
CA THR A 12 25.92 -9.23 -11.42
C THR A 12 25.44 -8.74 -10.05
N LEU A 13 24.79 -7.58 -10.01
CA LEU A 13 24.13 -7.05 -8.81
C LEU A 13 22.60 -7.23 -8.93
N THR A 14 22.01 -8.01 -8.03
CA THR A 14 20.55 -8.07 -7.86
C THR A 14 20.10 -7.08 -6.80
N VAL A 15 19.14 -6.22 -7.14
CA VAL A 15 18.51 -5.28 -6.20
C VAL A 15 17.08 -5.71 -5.98
N GLU A 16 16.74 -6.10 -4.75
CA GLU A 16 15.37 -6.38 -4.35
C GLU A 16 14.77 -5.15 -3.66
N VAL A 17 13.59 -4.74 -4.10
CA VAL A 17 12.84 -3.62 -3.51
C VAL A 17 11.63 -4.18 -2.80
N VAL A 18 11.63 -4.12 -1.47
CA VAL A 18 10.50 -4.52 -0.63
C VAL A 18 9.67 -3.27 -0.33
N PRO A 19 8.47 -3.12 -0.92
CA PRO A 19 7.65 -1.94 -0.67
C PRO A 19 7.10 -1.95 0.76
N PRO A 20 6.85 -0.78 1.38
CA PRO A 20 6.16 -0.70 2.65
C PRO A 20 4.76 -1.34 2.54
N LEU A 21 4.39 -2.13 3.55
CA LEU A 21 3.09 -2.78 3.63
C LEU A 21 2.17 -2.07 4.63
N ALA A 22 0.88 -2.27 4.45
CA ALA A 22 -0.16 -1.76 5.33
C ALA A 22 -1.16 -2.85 5.68
N GLY A 23 -1.49 -3.00 6.96
CA GLY A 23 -2.64 -3.75 7.42
C GLY A 23 -3.86 -2.84 7.61
N VAL A 24 -4.92 -3.39 8.21
CA VAL A 24 -6.18 -2.64 8.46
C VAL A 24 -5.94 -1.41 9.35
N ALA A 25 -5.01 -1.49 10.32
CA ALA A 25 -4.71 -0.39 11.23
C ALA A 25 -3.99 0.77 10.51
N GLU A 26 -2.99 0.46 9.69
CA GLU A 26 -2.26 1.42 8.86
C GLU A 26 -3.22 2.08 7.86
N ALA A 27 -4.06 1.27 7.20
CA ALA A 27 -5.04 1.77 6.26
C ALA A 27 -6.03 2.74 6.90
N ALA A 28 -6.52 2.42 8.10
CA ALA A 28 -7.40 3.30 8.86
C ALA A 28 -6.74 4.65 9.14
N ARG A 29 -5.47 4.67 9.58
CA ARG A 29 -4.71 5.91 9.79
C ARG A 29 -4.52 6.71 8.51
N ILE A 30 -4.12 6.07 7.40
CA ILE A 30 -3.91 6.73 6.11
C ILE A 30 -5.20 7.39 5.59
N LEU A 31 -6.34 6.74 5.81
CA LEU A 31 -7.65 7.20 5.34
C LEU A 31 -8.34 8.19 6.28
N GLY A 32 -7.84 8.36 7.51
CA GLY A 32 -8.53 9.10 8.57
C GLY A 32 -9.86 8.43 8.96
N TRP A 33 -9.91 7.09 8.92
CA TRP A 33 -11.09 6.29 9.23
C TRP A 33 -10.88 5.45 10.48
N ASP A 34 -11.97 4.95 11.06
CA ASP A 34 -11.89 3.83 11.97
C ASP A 34 -11.67 2.50 11.21
N LYS A 35 -11.17 1.47 11.93
CA LYS A 35 -10.90 0.14 11.36
C LYS A 35 -12.16 -0.58 10.85
N ARG A 36 -13.33 -0.30 11.43
CA ARG A 36 -14.61 -0.93 11.02
C ARG A 36 -15.01 -0.42 9.63
N ARG A 37 -14.87 0.88 9.37
CA ARG A 37 -15.14 1.47 8.05
C ARG A 37 -14.23 0.90 6.96
N VAL A 38 -12.95 0.70 7.24
CA VAL A 38 -12.03 0.00 6.31
C VAL A 38 -12.57 -1.40 6.00
N SER A 39 -12.91 -2.17 7.03
CA SER A 39 -13.45 -3.53 6.89
C SER A 39 -14.73 -3.58 6.06
N THR A 40 -15.63 -2.60 6.21
CA THR A 40 -16.85 -2.49 5.39
C THR A 40 -16.52 -2.27 3.91
N TYR A 41 -15.55 -1.41 3.59
CA TYR A 41 -15.16 -1.14 2.20
C TYR A 41 -14.51 -2.36 1.54
N VAL A 42 -13.65 -3.05 2.29
CA VAL A 42 -13.03 -4.30 1.87
C VAL A 42 -14.10 -5.35 1.54
N ARG A 43 -15.09 -5.56 2.43
CA ARG A 43 -16.18 -6.51 2.19
C ARG A 43 -17.05 -6.17 0.98
N ARG A 44 -17.14 -4.89 0.62
CA ARG A 44 -17.91 -4.40 -0.54
C ARG A 44 -17.13 -4.47 -1.86
N GLY A 45 -15.89 -4.98 -1.86
CA GLY A 45 -15.03 -4.95 -3.04
C GLY A 45 -14.65 -3.53 -3.49
N ALA A 46 -14.77 -2.55 -2.58
CA ALA A 46 -14.54 -1.12 -2.87
C ALA A 46 -13.17 -0.64 -2.35
N PHE A 47 -12.26 -1.56 -2.07
CA PHE A 47 -10.92 -1.33 -1.54
C PHE A 47 -9.89 -1.97 -2.49
N PRO A 48 -8.62 -1.52 -2.54
CA PRO A 48 -7.59 -2.15 -3.35
C PRO A 48 -7.45 -3.65 -3.08
N GLU A 49 -7.04 -4.40 -4.11
CA GLU A 49 -6.76 -5.83 -3.99
C GLU A 49 -5.57 -6.05 -3.04
N PRO A 50 -5.69 -6.91 -2.02
CA PRO A 50 -4.60 -7.20 -1.11
C PRO A 50 -3.50 -8.02 -1.79
N VAL A 51 -2.24 -7.76 -1.39
CA VAL A 51 -1.10 -8.60 -1.80
C VAL A 51 -1.06 -9.92 -1.02
N ALA A 52 -1.71 -9.97 0.15
CA ALA A 52 -1.84 -11.19 0.94
C ALA A 52 -3.09 -11.18 1.82
N VAL A 53 -3.62 -12.36 2.10
CA VAL A 53 -4.65 -12.59 3.11
C VAL A 53 -4.06 -13.47 4.21
N LEU A 54 -3.85 -12.89 5.39
CA LEU A 54 -3.30 -13.57 6.56
C LEU A 54 -4.38 -13.78 7.61
N ALA A 55 -4.12 -14.63 8.61
CA ALA A 55 -5.01 -14.82 9.75
C ALA A 55 -5.27 -13.50 10.52
N SER A 56 -4.26 -12.61 10.57
CA SER A 56 -4.38 -11.27 11.17
C SER A 56 -5.16 -10.27 10.32
N GLY A 57 -5.46 -10.60 9.07
CA GLY A 57 -6.20 -9.77 8.13
C GLY A 57 -5.52 -9.64 6.76
N ARG A 58 -6.10 -8.78 5.93
CA ARG A 58 -5.57 -8.45 4.61
C ARG A 58 -4.38 -7.50 4.72
N VAL A 59 -3.42 -7.68 3.82
CA VAL A 59 -2.21 -6.86 3.70
C VAL A 59 -2.18 -6.25 2.31
N TRP A 60 -1.87 -4.95 2.25
CA TRP A 60 -1.75 -4.18 1.01
C TRP A 60 -0.35 -3.61 0.88
N ARG A 61 0.02 -3.23 -0.34
CA ARG A 61 1.09 -2.23 -0.47
C ARG A 61 0.57 -0.92 0.08
N ARG A 62 1.41 -0.22 0.83
CA ARG A 62 1.05 1.07 1.40
C ARG A 62 0.68 2.09 0.33
N GLU A 63 1.42 2.08 -0.79
CA GLU A 63 1.21 2.97 -1.93
C GLU A 63 -0.20 2.85 -2.54
N ASP A 64 -0.75 1.63 -2.63
CA ASP A 64 -2.09 1.40 -3.17
C ASP A 64 -3.17 2.01 -2.25
N VAL A 65 -2.97 1.92 -0.93
CA VAL A 65 -3.88 2.52 0.05
C VAL A 65 -3.81 4.05 0.01
N GLU A 66 -2.62 4.62 -0.16
CA GLU A 66 -2.41 6.06 -0.31
C GLU A 66 -3.04 6.60 -1.61
N ALA A 67 -2.84 5.89 -2.73
CA ALA A 67 -3.45 6.20 -4.02
C ALA A 67 -4.99 6.12 -3.97
N PHE A 68 -5.53 5.11 -3.28
CA PHE A 68 -6.96 5.00 -3.01
C PHE A 68 -7.46 6.20 -2.20
N ALA A 69 -6.76 6.58 -1.13
CA ALA A 69 -7.10 7.74 -0.31
C ALA A 69 -7.11 9.05 -1.13
N ALA A 70 -6.09 9.26 -1.97
CA ALA A 70 -5.97 10.43 -2.84
C ALA A 70 -7.12 10.49 -3.87
N THR A 71 -7.46 9.37 -4.51
CA THR A 71 -8.58 9.30 -5.45
C THR A 71 -9.91 9.63 -4.78
N ARG A 72 -10.12 9.19 -3.53
CA ARG A 72 -11.33 9.55 -2.77
C ARG A 72 -11.38 11.02 -2.39
N ARG A 73 -10.25 11.62 -1.98
CA ARG A 73 -10.18 13.06 -1.68
C ARG A 73 -10.54 13.89 -2.91
N ARG A 74 -9.99 13.54 -4.08
CA ARG A 74 -10.32 14.20 -5.36
C ARG A 74 -11.82 14.13 -5.69
N ARG A 75 -12.44 12.94 -5.58
CA ARG A 75 -13.89 12.75 -5.83
C ARG A 75 -14.79 13.53 -4.86
N ARG A 76 -14.31 13.84 -3.65
CA ARG A 76 -15.03 14.67 -2.69
C ARG A 76 -14.89 16.15 -2.97
N ALA A 77 -13.74 16.58 -3.49
CA ALA A 77 -13.50 17.98 -3.84
C ALA A 77 -14.21 18.41 -5.13
N SER A 78 -14.56 17.46 -6.00
CA SER A 78 -15.32 17.69 -7.23
C SER A 78 -16.84 17.62 -7.05
N ARG A 79 -17.34 17.62 -5.81
CA ARG A 79 -18.75 17.60 -5.43
C ARG A 79 -19.06 18.82 -4.59
#